data_AF-A0A060X554-F1
#
_entry.id   AF-A0A060X554-F1
#
_cell.length_a   1.000
_cell.length_b   1.000
_cell.length_c   1.000
_cell.angle_alpha   90.00
_cell.angle_beta   90.00
_cell.angle_gamma   90.00
#
_symmetry.space_group_name_H-M   'P 1'
#
loop_
_entity.id
_entity.type
_entity.pdbx_description
1 polymer ?
#
loop_
_entity_poly.entity_id
_entity_poly.type
_entity_poly.pdbx_seq_one_letter_code
_entity_poly.pdbx_strand_id
1 'polypeptide(L)'
;MFSSGGLISFDVFPEGWDKRLCLDVLEGEGLDAIYFFGNETSSGGNDYEIFNDPRTIGFTVYSPEDTARHCREIFFKAPANES
;
A
#
# COMPACT_ATOMS: atom_id res chain seq x y z
N MET A 1 -16.21 1.51 -10.46
CA MET A 1 -15.98 0.60 -9.31
C MET A 1 -16.73 1.15 -8.09
N PHE A 2 -17.05 0.33 -7.09
CA PHE A 2 -17.77 0.75 -5.87
C PHE A 2 -16.87 0.52 -4.65
N SER A 3 -16.81 1.47 -3.72
CA SER A 3 -16.19 1.26 -2.40
C SER A 3 -17.15 1.62 -1.28
N SER A 4 -17.01 0.97 -0.13
CA SER A 4 -17.77 1.31 1.07
C SER A 4 -17.26 2.63 1.66
N GLY A 5 -18.05 3.69 1.54
CA GLY A 5 -17.77 5.03 2.06
C GLY A 5 -18.20 5.17 3.53
N GLY A 6 -17.69 4.30 4.40
CA GLY A 6 -18.09 4.23 5.81
C GLY A 6 -19.44 3.54 6.04
N LEU A 7 -20.14 3.88 7.13
CA LEU A 7 -21.29 3.10 7.62
C LEU A 7 -22.58 3.26 6.80
N ILE A 8 -22.75 4.36 6.07
CA ILE A 8 -24.05 4.73 5.48
C ILE A 8 -23.98 5.16 4.01
N SER A 9 -22.84 5.02 3.36
CA SER A 9 -22.67 5.47 1.97
C SER A 9 -21.73 4.58 1.18
N PHE A 10 -21.75 4.73 -0.13
CA PHE A 10 -20.83 4.10 -1.05
C PHE A 10 -20.37 5.14 -2.08
N ASP A 11 -19.14 4.99 -2.54
CA ASP A 11 -18.56 5.83 -3.57
C ASP A 11 -18.68 5.17 -4.93
N VAL A 12 -18.89 5.98 -5.97
CA VAL A 12 -18.88 5.56 -7.37
C VAL A 12 -17.82 6.38 -8.09
N PHE A 13 -16.84 5.69 -8.67
CA PHE A 13 -15.73 6.31 -9.38
C PHE A 13 -15.39 5.54 -10.66
N PRO A 14 -14.77 6.21 -11.66
CA PRO A 14 -14.24 5.57 -12.86
C PRO A 14 -13.28 4.43 -12.52
N GLU A 15 -13.11 3.49 -13.44
CA GLU A 15 -12.08 2.46 -13.31
C GLU A 15 -10.68 3.11 -13.21
N GLY A 16 -9.83 2.58 -12.33
CA GLY A 16 -8.47 3.11 -12.08
C GLY A 16 -8.39 4.31 -11.14
N TRP A 17 -9.52 4.85 -10.67
CA TRP A 17 -9.56 5.90 -9.64
C TRP A 17 -9.52 5.35 -8.20
N ASP A 18 -9.17 4.08 -8.04
CA ASP A 18 -8.77 3.51 -6.75
C ASP A 18 -7.39 4.05 -6.31
N LYS A 19 -6.83 3.50 -5.23
CA LYS A 19 -5.57 3.99 -4.66
C LYS A 19 -4.40 3.99 -5.65
N ARG A 20 -4.44 3.19 -6.73
CA ARG A 20 -3.40 3.20 -7.79
C ARG A 20 -3.26 4.55 -8.48
N LEU A 21 -4.27 5.43 -8.43
CA LEU A 21 -4.21 6.77 -9.04
C LEU A 21 -2.98 7.57 -8.59
N CYS A 22 -2.49 7.37 -7.37
CA CYS A 22 -1.29 8.07 -6.90
C CYS A 22 0.02 7.53 -7.50
N LEU A 23 0.04 6.29 -7.97
CA LEU A 23 1.25 5.65 -8.49
C LEU A 23 1.75 6.29 -9.79
N ASP A 24 0.83 6.81 -10.62
CA ASP A 24 1.20 7.51 -11.86
C ASP A 24 2.00 8.80 -11.58
N VAL A 25 1.73 9.44 -10.44
CA VAL A 25 2.50 10.61 -9.98
C VAL A 25 3.85 10.16 -9.41
N LEU A 26 3.86 9.08 -8.62
CA LEU A 26 5.08 8.57 -7.98
C LEU A 26 6.09 7.99 -8.99
N GLU A 27 5.62 7.44 -10.11
CA GLU A 27 6.48 6.93 -11.19
C GLU A 27 7.37 8.05 -11.78
N GLY A 28 6.88 9.29 -11.80
CA GLY A 28 7.64 10.46 -12.24
C GLY A 28 8.75 10.91 -11.28
N GLU A 29 8.75 10.45 -10.03
CA GLU A 29 9.69 10.89 -8.99
C GLU A 29 11.02 10.12 -8.98
N GLY A 30 11.15 9.06 -9.79
CA GLY A 30 12.40 8.29 -9.91
C GLY A 30 12.76 7.50 -8.64
N LEU A 31 11.77 6.98 -7.92
CA LEU A 31 11.96 6.17 -6.71
C LEU A 31 12.52 4.78 -7.07
N ASP A 32 13.50 4.30 -6.31
CA ASP A 32 14.06 2.95 -6.48
C ASP A 32 13.04 1.85 -6.13
N ALA A 33 12.16 2.12 -5.16
CA ALA A 33 11.11 1.21 -4.72
C ALA A 33 9.97 1.95 -4.02
N ILE A 34 8.74 1.44 -4.18
CA ILE A 34 7.53 1.93 -3.50
C ILE A 34 7.05 0.85 -2.54
N TYR A 35 7.14 1.11 -1.24
CA TYR A 35 6.65 0.21 -0.19
C TYR A 35 5.24 0.62 0.20
N PHE A 36 4.26 -0.25 -0.01
CA PHE A 36 2.86 0.00 0.34
C PHE A 36 2.45 -0.85 1.54
N PHE A 37 1.85 -0.23 2.56
CA PHE A 37 1.34 -0.90 3.76
C PHE A 37 -0.17 -0.68 3.83
N GLY A 38 -0.95 -1.76 3.82
CA GLY A 38 -2.42 -1.70 3.81
C GLY A 38 -3.05 -2.77 4.68
N ASN A 39 -4.24 -2.50 5.19
CA ASN A 39 -4.98 -3.43 6.05
C ASN A 39 -6.17 -4.09 5.35
N GLU A 40 -6.61 -3.57 4.20
CA GLU A 40 -7.69 -4.12 3.39
C GLU A 40 -7.19 -4.65 2.05
N THR A 41 -6.16 -5.51 2.07
CA THR A 41 -5.43 -5.97 0.87
C THR A 41 -6.00 -7.22 0.21
N SER A 42 -7.08 -7.79 0.78
CA SER A 42 -7.82 -8.92 0.19
C SER A 42 -8.80 -8.44 -0.88
N SER A 43 -9.21 -9.32 -1.80
CA SER A 43 -10.16 -8.97 -2.86
C SER A 43 -11.43 -8.31 -2.30
N GLY A 44 -11.78 -7.14 -2.86
CA GLY A 44 -12.91 -6.31 -2.42
C GLY A 44 -12.57 -5.31 -1.30
N GLY A 45 -11.37 -5.38 -0.73
CA GLY A 45 -10.85 -4.36 0.18
C GLY A 45 -10.30 -3.15 -0.57
N ASN A 46 -10.34 -1.97 0.05
CA ASN A 46 -9.99 -0.72 -0.64
C ASN A 46 -8.48 -0.53 -0.90
N ASP A 47 -7.62 -1.44 -0.39
CA ASP A 47 -6.18 -1.46 -0.64
C ASP A 47 -5.79 -2.50 -1.70
N TYR A 48 -6.72 -3.37 -2.12
CA TYR A 48 -6.44 -4.53 -2.96
C TYR A 48 -5.70 -4.16 -4.25
N GLU A 49 -6.19 -3.17 -4.97
CA GLU A 49 -5.67 -2.81 -6.28
C GLU A 49 -4.26 -2.23 -6.20
N ILE A 50 -3.97 -1.35 -5.24
CA ILE A 50 -2.64 -0.77 -5.05
C ILE A 50 -1.66 -1.80 -4.47
N PHE A 51 -2.11 -2.67 -3.57
CA PHE A 51 -1.29 -3.73 -2.98
C PHE A 51 -0.82 -4.75 -4.02
N ASN A 52 -1.65 -5.06 -5.02
CA ASN A 52 -1.31 -5.98 -6.11
C ASN A 52 -0.71 -5.27 -7.34
N ASP A 53 -0.56 -3.94 -7.32
CA ASP A 53 0.06 -3.22 -8.41
C ASP A 53 1.57 -3.56 -8.46
N PRO A 54 2.10 -3.99 -9.62
CA PRO A 54 3.49 -4.43 -9.74
C PRO A 54 4.52 -3.34 -9.44
N ARG A 55 4.11 -2.06 -9.41
CA ARG A 55 4.98 -0.93 -9.00
C ARG A 55 5.23 -0.89 -7.50
N THR A 56 4.50 -1.68 -6.71
CA THR A 56 4.60 -1.66 -5.24
C THR A 56 5.17 -2.96 -4.67
N ILE A 57 5.85 -2.84 -3.53
CA ILE A 57 6.17 -3.94 -2.63
C ILE A 57 5.14 -3.87 -1.48
N GLY A 58 4.11 -4.71 -1.56
CA GLY A 58 2.97 -4.67 -0.66
C GLY A 58 3.17 -5.45 0.66
N PHE A 59 2.74 -4.85 1.77
CA PHE A 59 2.67 -5.46 3.10
C PHE A 59 1.26 -5.37 3.66
N THR A 60 0.65 -6.53 3.92
CA THR A 60 -0.60 -6.60 4.67
C THR A 60 -0.30 -6.40 6.14
N VAL A 61 -0.95 -5.41 6.77
CA VAL A 61 -0.77 -5.06 8.18
C VAL A 61 -2.10 -5.09 8.91
N TYR A 62 -2.07 -5.42 10.20
CA TYR A 62 -3.31 -5.56 11.00
C TYR A 62 -3.46 -4.48 12.07
N SER A 63 -2.41 -3.70 12.33
CA SER A 63 -2.44 -2.58 13.26
C SER A 63 -1.31 -1.57 12.96
N PRO A 64 -1.36 -0.37 13.56
CA PRO A 64 -0.25 0.57 13.51
C PRO A 64 1.06 0.00 14.07
N GLU A 65 1.00 -0.82 15.12
CA GLU A 65 2.16 -1.48 15.71
C GLU A 65 2.79 -2.50 14.77
N ASP A 66 1.96 -3.23 14.02
CA ASP A 66 2.39 -4.20 13.03
C ASP A 66 3.07 -3.50 11.84
N THR A 67 2.53 -2.36 11.41
CA THR A 67 3.17 -1.46 10.43
C THR A 67 4.55 -1.02 10.93
N ALA A 68 4.62 -0.53 12.18
CA ALA A 68 5.88 -0.11 12.78
C ALA A 68 6.89 -1.27 12.89
N ARG A 69 6.43 -2.49 13.18
CA ARG A 69 7.27 -3.70 13.19
C ARG A 69 7.85 -3.97 11.81
N HIS A 70 7.04 -3.99 10.76
CA HIS A 70 7.52 -4.16 9.38
C HIS A 70 8.53 -3.08 8.98
N CYS A 71 8.24 -1.80 9.27
CA CYS A 71 9.19 -0.72 8.99
C CYS A 71 10.54 -0.92 9.69
N ARG A 72 10.54 -1.34 10.97
CA ARG A 72 11.77 -1.66 11.71
C ARG A 72 12.56 -2.79 11.06
N GLU A 73 11.89 -3.85 10.63
CA GLU A 73 12.52 -5.01 10.03
C GLU A 73 13.16 -4.72 8.66
N ILE A 74 12.57 -3.79 7.89
CA ILE A 74 13.03 -3.44 6.54
C ILE A 74 14.10 -2.35 6.58
N PHE A 75 13.84 -1.27 7.32
CA PHE A 75 14.62 -0.02 7.21
C PHE A 75 15.61 0.22 8.36
N PHE A 76 15.53 -0.55 9.45
CA PHE A 76 16.34 -0.31 10.65
C PHE A 76 17.21 -1.51 11.05
N LYS A 77 17.29 -2.56 10.23
CA LYS A 77 18.34 -3.57 10.41
C LYS A 77 19.69 -2.93 10.10
N ALA A 78 20.61 -2.96 11.06
CA ALA A 78 21.99 -2.61 10.83
C ALA A 78 22.56 -3.49 9.70
N PRO A 79 23.48 -2.98 8.86
CA PRO A 79 24.21 -3.85 7.93
C PRO A 79 24.82 -4.98 8.77
N ALA A 80 24.57 -6.23 8.37
CA ALA A 80 25.21 -7.37 8.97
C ALA A 80 26.71 -7.19 8.77
N ASN A 81 27.42 -6.81 9.84
CA ASN A 81 28.87 -6.76 9.98
C ASN A 81 29.64 -6.78 8.65
N GLU A 82 30.05 -5.61 8.16
CA GLU A 82 31.23 -5.57 7.28
C GLU A 82 32.42 -6.08 8.11
N SER A 83 32.74 -7.35 7.92
CA SER A 83 33.92 -8.04 8.43
C SER A 83 35.13 -7.81 7.54
#